data_AF-A0AAP0D955-F1
#
_entry.id   AF-A0AAP0D955-F1
#
_cell.length_a   1.000
_cell.length_b   1.000
_cell.length_c   1.000
_cell.angle_alpha   90.00
_cell.angle_beta   90.00
_cell.angle_gamma   90.00
#
_symmetry.space_group_name_H-M   'P 1'
#
loop_
_entity.id
_entity.type
_entity.pdbx_description
1 polymer ?
#
loop_
_entity_poly.entity_id
_entity_poly.type
_entity_poly.pdbx_seq_one_letter_code
_entity_poly.pdbx_strand_id
1 'polypeptide(L)'
;MAKLSIATVFIASISLLLALTHSFSVENPTDRRILVLVDDLALKSSHSIFFSSLQARGFELDFKLSDDPKIALQRYGQHLYDGLILFAPTAERFGGSLDVAAILEFVDSGKDLIVAADASASDLIRNIAAECGVDFDEDSSAVVVDHGSYAVSGTEGDHTLIAADDFIHADVLLGSTKIEAPVLFKGIGHSLNPANSLVLKVLSASPSAYSANPKSKLSTPPSLSGSSISLVSVVQARNNARAVFSGSLDLFSNKFFKSPVQKAGSSNKYTKSGNQQFVTELSKWVFHERGHLKAVNVRHHRIGETDEPAIYRINDDLQYSVEIYEWSGSSWEPYVANDVQVQFYMMSPYVLKTMSNDKKGLYHASFKVPDVYGVFQFKVEYQRLGYTSLSLAKQIPVRPFRHNEYERFIPTAFPYYGASFSTMAGFLIFSFVYLYSK
;
A
#
# COMPACT_ATOMS: atom_id res chain seq x y z
N MET A 1 -58.50 6.14 6.12
CA MET A 1 -57.69 5.93 4.90
C MET A 1 -56.75 7.11 4.74
N ALA A 2 -55.50 6.98 5.20
CA ALA A 2 -54.53 8.06 5.19
C ALA A 2 -53.98 8.27 3.77
N LYS A 3 -54.08 9.49 3.24
CA LYS A 3 -53.44 9.89 1.99
C LYS A 3 -51.93 9.99 2.24
N LEU A 4 -51.20 8.91 1.96
CA LEU A 4 -49.74 8.94 1.87
C LEU A 4 -49.38 9.90 0.73
N SER A 5 -48.70 11.01 1.04
CA SER A 5 -48.37 12.04 0.05
C SER A 5 -47.39 11.47 -0.98
N ILE A 6 -47.64 11.71 -2.27
CA ILE A 6 -46.74 11.30 -3.36
C ILE A 6 -45.31 11.83 -3.11
N ALA A 7 -45.19 13.00 -2.47
CA ALA A 7 -43.91 13.58 -2.07
C ALA A 7 -43.15 12.72 -1.04
N THR A 8 -43.85 12.11 -0.07
CA THR A 8 -43.20 11.25 0.94
C THR A 8 -42.71 9.93 0.33
N VAL A 9 -43.42 9.41 -0.67
CA VAL A 9 -42.98 8.21 -1.42
C VAL A 9 -41.79 8.55 -2.31
N PHE A 10 -41.80 9.73 -2.95
CA PHE A 10 -40.70 10.17 -3.82
C PHE A 10 -39.41 10.44 -3.01
N ILE A 11 -39.52 11.12 -1.87
CA ILE A 11 -38.38 11.35 -0.96
C ILE A 11 -37.86 10.02 -0.40
N ALA A 12 -38.75 9.11 0.02
CA ALA A 12 -38.34 7.78 0.49
C ALA A 12 -37.65 6.97 -0.62
N SER A 13 -38.11 7.07 -1.87
CA SER A 13 -37.50 6.40 -3.01
C SER A 13 -36.14 6.98 -3.39
N ILE A 14 -35.94 8.30 -3.24
CA ILE A 14 -34.64 8.96 -3.44
C ILE A 14 -33.67 8.57 -2.32
N SER A 15 -34.12 8.56 -1.06
CA SER A 15 -33.30 8.07 0.06
C SER A 15 -32.92 6.59 -0.08
N LEU A 16 -33.81 5.77 -0.64
CA LEU A 16 -33.52 4.37 -0.96
C LEU A 16 -32.54 4.24 -2.14
N LEU A 17 -32.62 5.14 -3.15
CA LEU A 17 -31.68 5.19 -4.27
C LEU A 17 -30.27 5.62 -3.85
N LEU A 18 -30.15 6.54 -2.88
CA LEU A 18 -28.87 6.95 -2.28
C LEU A 18 -28.27 5.88 -1.36
N ALA A 19 -29.09 5.00 -0.78
CA ALA A 19 -28.60 3.86 -0.01
C ALA A 19 -28.03 2.74 -0.93
N LEU A 20 -28.45 2.66 -2.18
CA LEU A 20 -27.98 1.66 -3.16
C LEU A 20 -26.64 2.03 -3.82
N THR A 21 -26.14 3.26 -3.62
CA THR A 21 -24.79 3.66 -4.02
C THR A 21 -23.80 3.34 -2.89
N HIS A 22 -23.63 2.05 -2.58
CA HIS A 22 -22.45 1.56 -1.87
C HIS A 22 -21.27 1.59 -2.85
N SER A 23 -20.79 2.80 -3.14
CA SER A 23 -19.45 3.02 -3.67
C SER A 23 -18.48 2.99 -2.52
N PHE A 24 -17.33 2.32 -2.71
CA PHE A 24 -16.19 2.33 -1.80
C PHE A 24 -16.05 3.63 -1.01
N SER A 25 -16.24 3.54 0.32
CA SER A 25 -15.85 4.62 1.23
C SER A 25 -14.47 4.29 1.76
N VAL A 26 -13.48 5.13 1.45
CA VAL A 26 -12.14 5.10 2.08
C VAL A 26 -12.27 5.12 3.62
N GLU A 27 -13.39 5.62 4.15
CA GLU A 27 -13.61 5.75 5.59
C GLU A 27 -14.10 4.47 6.27
N ASN A 28 -14.77 3.57 5.54
CA ASN A 28 -15.23 2.28 6.05
C ASN A 28 -15.03 1.24 4.93
N PRO A 29 -13.88 0.55 4.88
CA PRO A 29 -13.59 -0.47 3.87
C PRO A 29 -14.38 -1.79 4.13
N THR A 30 -15.64 -1.68 4.55
CA THR A 30 -16.56 -2.81 4.80
C THR A 30 -17.53 -2.98 3.62
N ASP A 31 -18.10 -4.17 3.47
CA ASP A 31 -19.13 -4.51 2.46
C ASP A 31 -18.68 -4.36 0.99
N ARG A 32 -17.50 -4.91 0.68
CA ARG A 32 -16.94 -4.87 -0.68
C ARG A 32 -17.50 -5.96 -1.57
N ARG A 33 -17.82 -5.59 -2.81
CA ARG A 33 -18.21 -6.52 -3.88
C ARG A 33 -16.99 -7.00 -4.64
N ILE A 34 -16.79 -8.31 -4.71
CA ILE A 34 -15.65 -8.94 -5.38
C ILE A 34 -16.15 -9.78 -6.55
N LEU A 35 -15.59 -9.53 -7.74
CA LEU A 35 -15.81 -10.38 -8.90
C LEU A 35 -14.80 -11.54 -8.86
N VAL A 36 -15.30 -12.77 -8.93
CA VAL A 36 -14.49 -13.98 -9.01
C VAL A 36 -14.67 -14.59 -10.39
N LEU A 37 -13.61 -14.58 -11.19
CA LEU A 37 -13.55 -15.25 -12.48
C LEU A 37 -12.93 -16.62 -12.31
N VAL A 38 -13.64 -17.64 -12.81
CA VAL A 38 -13.22 -19.03 -12.75
C VAL A 38 -13.24 -19.66 -14.14
N ASP A 39 -12.31 -20.58 -14.40
CA ASP A 39 -12.34 -21.40 -15.63
C ASP A 39 -13.48 -22.42 -15.58
N ASP A 40 -13.71 -23.02 -14.42
CA ASP A 40 -14.77 -24.00 -14.19
C ASP A 40 -15.53 -23.66 -12.90
N LEU A 41 -16.86 -23.73 -12.95
CA LEU A 41 -17.72 -23.58 -11.77
C LEU A 41 -17.42 -24.64 -10.69
N ALA A 42 -16.81 -25.78 -11.05
CA ALA A 42 -16.34 -26.75 -10.08
C ALA A 42 -15.33 -26.14 -9.08
N LEU A 43 -14.58 -25.11 -9.47
CA LEU A 43 -13.62 -24.41 -8.60
C LEU A 43 -14.28 -23.80 -7.36
N LYS A 44 -15.55 -23.39 -7.47
CA LYS A 44 -16.35 -22.92 -6.33
C LYS A 44 -16.45 -23.97 -5.23
N SER A 45 -16.56 -25.25 -5.60
CA SER A 45 -16.64 -26.36 -4.64
C SER A 45 -15.25 -26.78 -4.12
N SER A 46 -14.23 -26.79 -4.98
CA SER A 46 -12.88 -27.22 -4.61
C SER A 46 -12.11 -26.18 -3.80
N HIS A 47 -12.49 -24.91 -3.87
CA HIS A 47 -11.89 -23.78 -3.13
C HIS A 47 -12.87 -23.17 -2.10
N SER A 48 -13.92 -23.91 -1.74
CA SER A 48 -14.99 -23.38 -0.90
C SER A 48 -14.53 -22.85 0.46
N ILE A 49 -13.48 -23.42 1.08
CA ILE A 49 -12.97 -22.94 2.38
C ILE A 49 -12.41 -21.52 2.25
N PHE A 50 -11.70 -21.23 1.16
CA PHE A 50 -11.17 -19.89 0.89
C PHE A 50 -12.31 -18.89 0.67
N PHE A 51 -13.26 -19.22 -0.21
CA PHE A 51 -14.40 -18.35 -0.50
C PHE A 51 -15.32 -18.16 0.71
N SER A 52 -15.59 -19.20 1.49
CA SER A 52 -16.34 -19.09 2.74
C SER A 52 -15.61 -18.23 3.77
N SER A 53 -14.27 -18.23 3.79
CA SER A 53 -13.50 -17.33 4.65
C SER A 53 -13.63 -15.86 4.24
N LEU A 54 -13.81 -15.56 2.95
CA LEU A 54 -14.11 -14.21 2.47
C LEU A 54 -15.55 -13.82 2.82
N GLN A 55 -16.53 -14.68 2.52
CA GLN A 55 -17.94 -14.42 2.84
C GLN A 55 -18.17 -14.22 4.35
N ALA A 56 -17.51 -15.00 5.20
CA ALA A 56 -17.59 -14.86 6.66
C ALA A 56 -17.07 -13.51 7.17
N ARG A 57 -16.25 -12.82 6.39
CA ARG A 57 -15.72 -11.47 6.70
C ARG A 57 -16.58 -10.34 6.12
N GLY A 58 -17.69 -10.65 5.44
CA GLY A 58 -18.61 -9.66 4.88
C GLY A 58 -18.39 -9.33 3.40
N PHE A 59 -17.53 -10.06 2.68
CA PHE A 59 -17.36 -9.85 1.24
C PHE A 59 -18.49 -10.49 0.43
N GLU A 60 -19.07 -9.71 -0.48
CA GLU A 60 -20.03 -10.20 -1.47
C GLU A 60 -19.29 -10.75 -2.69
N LEU A 61 -19.35 -12.07 -2.89
CA LEU A 61 -18.68 -12.74 -4.01
C LEU A 61 -19.65 -13.00 -5.17
N ASP A 62 -19.35 -12.42 -6.33
CA ASP A 62 -20.03 -12.70 -7.59
C ASP A 62 -19.18 -13.63 -8.45
N PHE A 63 -19.69 -14.83 -8.75
CA PHE A 63 -18.95 -15.84 -9.50
C PHE A 63 -19.38 -15.84 -10.96
N LYS A 64 -18.43 -15.65 -11.88
CA LYS A 64 -18.65 -15.74 -13.32
C LYS A 64 -17.61 -16.64 -13.98
N LEU A 65 -18.01 -17.28 -15.07
CA LEU A 65 -17.08 -17.99 -15.94
C LEU A 65 -16.23 -16.97 -16.71
N SER A 66 -14.97 -17.27 -16.95
CA SER A 66 -14.03 -16.37 -17.63
C SER A 66 -14.51 -15.95 -19.03
N ASP A 67 -15.34 -16.74 -19.70
CA ASP A 67 -15.88 -16.52 -21.05
C ASP A 67 -17.26 -15.82 -21.10
N ASP A 68 -17.86 -15.47 -19.96
CA ASP A 68 -19.22 -14.89 -19.93
C ASP A 68 -19.25 -13.50 -20.61
N PRO A 69 -20.05 -13.32 -21.69
CA PRO A 69 -20.13 -12.04 -22.41
C PRO A 69 -20.71 -10.89 -21.59
N LYS A 70 -21.31 -11.16 -20.42
CA LYS A 70 -21.90 -10.15 -19.53
C LYS A 70 -20.91 -9.60 -18.50
N ILE A 71 -19.65 -10.00 -18.56
CA ILE A 71 -18.62 -9.46 -17.67
C ILE A 71 -18.34 -7.99 -18.05
N ALA A 72 -18.43 -7.13 -17.04
CA ALA A 72 -18.03 -5.73 -17.11
C ALA A 72 -17.54 -5.31 -15.72
N LEU A 73 -16.35 -4.69 -15.65
CA LEU A 73 -15.82 -4.11 -14.41
C LEU A 73 -16.37 -2.72 -14.15
N GLN A 74 -16.71 -1.99 -15.22
CA GLN A 74 -17.14 -0.61 -15.17
C GLN A 74 -18.41 -0.42 -16.01
N ARG A 75 -19.31 0.43 -15.55
CA ARG A 75 -20.49 0.84 -16.29
C ARG A 75 -20.73 2.33 -16.08
N TYR A 76 -20.86 3.08 -17.18
CA TYR A 76 -21.05 4.54 -17.15
C TYR A 76 -20.01 5.30 -16.31
N GLY A 77 -18.75 4.88 -16.37
CA GLY A 77 -17.66 5.53 -15.62
C GLY A 77 -17.54 5.11 -14.16
N GLN A 78 -18.41 4.24 -13.65
CA GLN A 78 -18.35 3.74 -12.27
C GLN A 78 -17.95 2.27 -12.24
N HIS A 79 -17.04 1.92 -11.33
CA HIS A 79 -16.65 0.52 -11.08
C HIS A 79 -17.76 -0.20 -10.31
N LEU A 80 -18.12 -1.40 -10.78
CA LEU A 80 -19.16 -2.24 -10.18
C LEU A 80 -18.65 -3.10 -9.02
N TYR A 81 -17.34 -3.34 -8.98
CA TYR A 81 -16.67 -4.18 -8.02
C TYR A 81 -15.49 -3.43 -7.39
N ASP A 82 -15.11 -3.83 -6.19
CA ASP A 82 -14.00 -3.25 -5.42
C ASP A 82 -12.75 -4.13 -5.44
N GLY A 83 -12.89 -5.40 -5.82
CA GLY A 83 -11.79 -6.32 -6.01
C GLY A 83 -12.08 -7.35 -7.10
N LEU A 84 -11.02 -7.92 -7.64
CA LEU A 84 -11.06 -8.93 -8.69
C LEU A 84 -10.21 -10.14 -8.28
N ILE A 85 -10.78 -11.34 -8.39
CA ILE A 85 -10.08 -12.61 -8.20
C ILE A 85 -10.09 -13.36 -9.52
N LEU A 86 -8.91 -13.62 -10.07
CA LEU A 86 -8.69 -14.36 -11.32
C LEU A 86 -8.19 -15.76 -11.00
N PHE A 87 -9.12 -16.72 -10.89
CA PHE A 87 -8.86 -18.15 -10.78
C PHE A 87 -9.17 -18.84 -12.11
N ALA A 88 -8.61 -18.24 -13.17
CA ALA A 88 -8.84 -18.61 -14.55
C ALA A 88 -7.50 -18.71 -15.31
N PRO A 89 -6.58 -19.60 -14.89
CA PRO A 89 -5.24 -19.69 -15.47
C PRO A 89 -5.24 -20.01 -16.96
N THR A 90 -6.22 -20.78 -17.45
CA THR A 90 -6.26 -21.25 -18.85
C THR A 90 -6.98 -20.31 -19.81
N ALA A 91 -7.59 -19.23 -19.30
CA ALA A 91 -8.37 -18.30 -20.11
C ALA A 91 -7.49 -17.56 -21.13
N GLU A 92 -7.69 -17.81 -22.42
CA GLU A 92 -7.01 -17.08 -23.50
C GLU A 92 -7.62 -15.69 -23.75
N ARG A 93 -8.92 -15.55 -23.45
CA ARG A 93 -9.70 -14.32 -23.57
C ARG A 93 -10.74 -14.25 -22.47
N PHE A 94 -10.97 -13.07 -21.94
CA PHE A 94 -12.13 -12.83 -21.08
C PHE A 94 -13.35 -12.45 -21.90
N GLY A 95 -14.53 -12.79 -21.37
CA GLY A 95 -15.81 -12.40 -21.94
C GLY A 95 -16.11 -10.91 -21.76
N GLY A 96 -16.98 -10.39 -22.63
CA GLY A 96 -17.49 -9.03 -22.54
C GLY A 96 -16.46 -7.98 -22.95
N SER A 97 -16.33 -6.92 -22.15
CA SER A 97 -15.39 -5.82 -22.39
C SER A 97 -14.12 -5.92 -21.54
N LEU A 98 -13.84 -7.09 -20.98
CA LEU A 98 -12.71 -7.30 -20.10
C LEU A 98 -11.46 -7.66 -20.92
N ASP A 99 -10.47 -6.79 -20.91
CA ASP A 99 -9.16 -7.03 -21.48
C ASP A 99 -8.05 -6.68 -20.47
N VAL A 100 -6.79 -6.87 -20.87
CA VAL A 100 -5.63 -6.54 -20.02
C VAL A 100 -5.68 -5.07 -19.61
N ALA A 101 -5.97 -4.16 -20.55
CA ALA A 101 -6.02 -2.73 -20.30
C ALA A 101 -7.10 -2.37 -19.26
N ALA A 102 -8.29 -2.96 -19.34
CA ALA A 102 -9.36 -2.73 -18.37
C ALA A 102 -8.99 -3.24 -16.96
N ILE A 103 -8.24 -4.34 -16.85
CA ILE A 103 -7.75 -4.85 -15.55
C ILE A 103 -6.68 -3.91 -14.99
N LEU A 104 -5.78 -3.39 -15.82
CA LEU A 104 -4.78 -2.41 -15.38
C LEU A 104 -5.44 -1.11 -14.94
N GLU A 105 -6.41 -0.59 -15.70
CA GLU A 105 -7.21 0.58 -15.31
C GLU A 105 -7.95 0.34 -13.99
N PHE A 106 -8.46 -0.87 -13.77
CA PHE A 106 -9.07 -1.26 -12.50
C PHE A 106 -8.08 -1.16 -11.33
N VAL A 107 -6.85 -1.66 -11.48
CA VAL A 107 -5.79 -1.52 -10.47
C VAL A 107 -5.37 -0.05 -10.29
N ASP A 108 -5.23 0.71 -11.38
CA ASP A 108 -4.90 2.15 -11.37
C ASP A 108 -5.98 3.00 -10.69
N SER A 109 -7.23 2.55 -10.70
CA SER A 109 -8.34 3.17 -9.95
C SER A 109 -8.31 2.90 -8.44
N GLY A 110 -7.32 2.14 -7.94
CA GLY A 110 -7.13 1.86 -6.52
C GLY A 110 -7.81 0.58 -6.04
N LYS A 111 -8.13 -0.35 -6.95
CA LYS A 111 -8.84 -1.60 -6.64
C LYS A 111 -7.90 -2.80 -6.55
N ASP A 112 -8.33 -3.80 -5.78
CA ASP A 112 -7.46 -4.91 -5.40
C ASP A 112 -7.59 -6.11 -6.36
N LEU A 113 -6.48 -6.85 -6.51
CA LEU A 113 -6.38 -7.97 -7.46
C LEU A 113 -5.76 -9.20 -6.82
N ILE A 114 -6.33 -10.38 -7.07
CA ILE A 114 -5.69 -11.67 -6.76
C ILE A 114 -5.65 -12.49 -8.04
N VAL A 115 -4.46 -12.86 -8.48
CA VAL A 115 -4.24 -13.72 -9.64
C VAL A 115 -3.63 -15.03 -9.18
N ALA A 116 -4.27 -16.13 -9.56
CA ALA A 116 -3.72 -17.47 -9.37
C ALA A 116 -3.50 -18.12 -10.74
N ALA A 117 -2.23 -18.37 -11.04
CA ALA A 117 -1.78 -19.10 -12.21
C ALA A 117 -1.54 -20.58 -11.84
N ASP A 118 -1.27 -21.39 -12.86
CA ASP A 118 -0.74 -22.74 -12.72
C ASP A 118 0.19 -23.05 -13.91
N ALA A 119 0.58 -24.32 -14.09
CA ALA A 119 1.41 -24.71 -15.24
C ALA A 119 0.77 -24.34 -16.59
N SER A 120 -0.56 -24.33 -16.67
CA SER A 120 -1.34 -24.01 -17.87
C SER A 120 -1.69 -22.52 -18.00
N ALA A 121 -0.94 -21.64 -17.34
CA ALA A 121 -1.12 -20.20 -17.44
C ALA A 121 -1.03 -19.71 -18.90
N SER A 122 -2.11 -19.09 -19.38
CA SER A 122 -2.21 -18.49 -20.70
C SER A 122 -1.36 -17.22 -20.85
N ASP A 123 -1.07 -16.83 -22.09
CA ASP A 123 -0.36 -15.58 -22.39
C ASP A 123 -1.09 -14.35 -21.81
N LEU A 124 -2.42 -14.41 -21.70
CA LEU A 124 -3.22 -13.34 -21.12
C LEU A 124 -2.86 -13.12 -19.64
N ILE A 125 -2.84 -14.19 -18.84
CA ILE A 125 -2.49 -14.13 -17.41
C ILE A 125 -1.03 -13.72 -17.22
N ARG A 126 -0.14 -14.21 -18.09
CA ARG A 126 1.28 -13.85 -18.11
C ARG A 126 1.48 -12.36 -18.39
N ASN A 127 0.79 -11.82 -19.38
CA ASN A 127 0.86 -10.40 -19.72
C ASN A 127 0.33 -9.52 -18.57
N ILE A 128 -0.78 -9.89 -17.93
CA ILE A 128 -1.31 -9.16 -16.76
C ILE A 128 -0.27 -9.11 -15.62
N ALA A 129 0.40 -10.22 -15.36
CA ALA A 129 1.44 -10.29 -14.33
C ALA A 129 2.69 -9.48 -14.72
N ALA A 130 3.13 -9.58 -15.98
CA ALA A 130 4.30 -8.87 -16.49
C ALA A 130 4.11 -7.34 -16.41
N GLU A 131 2.93 -6.83 -16.74
CA GLU A 131 2.57 -5.40 -16.61
C GLU A 131 2.61 -4.93 -15.14
N CYS A 132 2.44 -5.86 -14.19
CA CYS A 132 2.59 -5.60 -12.75
C CYS A 132 4.01 -5.88 -12.22
N GLY A 133 4.97 -6.24 -13.09
CA GLY A 133 6.37 -6.49 -12.75
C GLY A 133 6.66 -7.91 -12.23
N VAL A 134 5.79 -8.87 -12.53
CA VAL A 134 5.92 -10.29 -12.18
C VAL A 134 6.01 -11.12 -13.46
N ASP A 135 7.17 -11.74 -13.68
CA ASP A 135 7.44 -12.50 -14.90
C ASP A 135 7.32 -14.00 -14.63
N PHE A 136 6.21 -14.61 -15.07
CA PHE A 136 6.03 -16.06 -15.04
C PHE A 136 6.96 -16.76 -16.05
N ASP A 137 7.38 -17.99 -15.75
CA ASP A 137 8.30 -18.73 -16.62
C ASP A 137 7.74 -18.99 -18.03
N GLU A 138 8.42 -18.53 -19.07
CA GLU A 138 7.98 -18.58 -20.48
C GLU A 138 7.61 -20.00 -20.96
N ASP A 139 8.21 -21.04 -20.39
CA ASP A 139 7.85 -22.42 -20.73
C ASP A 139 6.48 -22.79 -20.13
N SER A 140 5.48 -22.89 -21.00
CA SER A 140 4.11 -23.35 -20.68
C SER A 140 4.01 -24.74 -20.04
N SER A 141 5.09 -25.52 -20.04
CA SER A 141 5.14 -26.84 -19.41
C SER A 141 6.04 -26.89 -18.19
N ALA A 142 6.68 -25.78 -17.83
CA ALA A 142 7.56 -25.70 -16.68
C ALA A 142 6.77 -25.60 -15.39
N VAL A 143 7.25 -26.35 -14.40
CA VAL A 143 6.78 -26.30 -13.02
C VAL A 143 7.98 -26.19 -12.10
N VAL A 144 7.76 -25.66 -10.91
CA VAL A 144 8.81 -25.63 -9.90
C VAL A 144 9.07 -27.06 -9.41
N VAL A 145 10.33 -27.48 -9.55
CA VAL A 145 10.84 -28.78 -9.08
C VAL A 145 11.89 -28.54 -8.02
N ASP A 146 11.81 -29.28 -6.92
CA ASP A 146 12.83 -29.26 -5.87
C ASP A 146 13.02 -30.64 -5.27
N HIS A 147 14.21 -31.21 -5.43
CA HIS A 147 14.52 -32.52 -4.86
C HIS A 147 14.95 -32.46 -3.39
N GLY A 148 15.20 -31.27 -2.83
CA GLY A 148 15.58 -31.07 -1.43
C GLY A 148 14.42 -30.67 -0.52
N SER A 149 13.48 -29.84 -1.01
CA SER A 149 12.37 -29.28 -0.21
C SER A 149 10.97 -29.68 -0.72
N TYR A 150 10.79 -30.92 -1.16
CA TYR A 150 9.47 -31.43 -1.56
C TYR A 150 8.67 -31.99 -0.38
N ALA A 151 7.34 -32.11 -0.55
CA ALA A 151 6.48 -32.79 0.39
C ALA A 151 6.50 -34.31 0.16
N VAL A 152 6.88 -35.09 1.18
CA VAL A 152 7.01 -36.55 1.09
C VAL A 152 5.65 -37.24 0.83
N SER A 153 4.56 -36.61 1.29
CA SER A 153 3.21 -37.10 1.08
C SER A 153 2.63 -36.56 -0.23
N GLY A 154 2.39 -37.43 -1.20
CA GLY A 154 1.68 -37.10 -2.44
C GLY A 154 2.54 -36.85 -3.68
N THR A 155 3.83 -37.18 -3.65
CA THR A 155 4.71 -37.16 -4.83
C THR A 155 5.05 -38.56 -5.31
N GLU A 156 4.63 -38.90 -6.53
CA GLU A 156 5.04 -40.12 -7.25
C GLU A 156 6.40 -39.90 -7.97
N GLY A 157 7.42 -39.45 -7.25
CA GLY A 157 8.80 -39.33 -7.76
C GLY A 157 9.14 -38.05 -8.55
N ASP A 158 8.17 -37.29 -9.06
CA ASP A 158 8.44 -36.09 -9.88
C ASP A 158 8.90 -34.86 -9.05
N HIS A 159 8.78 -34.90 -7.73
CA HIS A 159 9.21 -33.85 -6.78
C HIS A 159 8.69 -32.42 -7.11
N THR A 160 7.50 -32.32 -7.73
CA THR A 160 6.85 -31.04 -8.10
C THR A 160 6.02 -30.42 -6.99
N LEU A 161 5.73 -31.16 -5.91
CA LEU A 161 4.96 -30.65 -4.77
C LEU A 161 5.94 -30.11 -3.73
N ILE A 162 6.05 -28.80 -3.69
CA ILE A 162 7.04 -28.08 -2.87
C ILE A 162 6.48 -27.84 -1.48
N ALA A 163 7.28 -28.09 -0.45
CA ALA A 163 7.01 -27.71 0.93
C ALA A 163 7.85 -26.48 1.28
N ALA A 164 7.30 -25.30 1.03
CA ALA A 164 7.97 -24.02 1.20
C ALA A 164 7.81 -23.47 2.63
N ASP A 165 8.91 -23.00 3.20
CA ASP A 165 9.03 -22.43 4.54
C ASP A 165 9.79 -21.09 4.57
N ASP A 166 10.21 -20.58 3.41
CA ASP A 166 10.88 -19.29 3.28
C ASP A 166 9.85 -18.16 3.05
N PHE A 167 9.43 -17.54 4.15
CA PHE A 167 8.45 -16.47 4.19
C PHE A 167 9.10 -15.10 4.35
N ILE A 168 8.48 -14.06 3.78
CA ILE A 168 8.85 -12.68 4.07
C ILE A 168 8.69 -12.35 5.57
N HIS A 169 9.69 -11.70 6.16
CA HIS A 169 9.66 -11.25 7.55
C HIS A 169 8.87 -9.95 7.69
N ALA A 170 7.55 -10.02 7.54
CA ALA A 170 6.65 -8.89 7.68
C ALA A 170 5.31 -9.30 8.32
N ASP A 171 5.17 -9.01 9.62
CA ASP A 171 3.96 -9.31 10.41
C ASP A 171 2.70 -8.61 9.86
N VAL A 172 2.88 -7.49 9.16
CA VAL A 172 1.78 -6.75 8.50
C VAL A 172 1.18 -7.53 7.34
N LEU A 173 1.95 -8.37 6.65
CA LEU A 173 1.45 -9.20 5.56
C LEU A 173 0.90 -10.54 6.09
N LEU A 174 1.66 -11.22 6.95
CA LEU A 174 1.38 -12.61 7.36
C LEU A 174 0.74 -12.75 8.75
N GLY A 175 0.58 -11.64 9.48
CA GLY A 175 0.05 -11.63 10.84
C GLY A 175 1.12 -11.87 11.90
N SER A 176 0.74 -11.63 13.15
CA SER A 176 1.61 -11.84 14.32
C SER A 176 1.78 -13.33 14.67
N THR A 177 0.82 -14.17 14.26
CA THR A 177 0.88 -15.61 14.45
C THR A 177 1.79 -16.23 13.39
N LYS A 178 2.94 -16.75 13.81
CA LYS A 178 3.88 -17.42 12.91
C LYS A 178 3.23 -18.65 12.28
N ILE A 179 3.55 -18.87 11.01
CA ILE A 179 3.12 -20.05 10.27
C ILE A 179 4.14 -21.15 10.58
N GLU A 180 3.78 -22.09 11.44
CA GLU A 180 4.69 -23.15 11.90
C GLU A 180 4.85 -24.30 10.89
N ALA A 181 3.78 -24.59 10.14
CA ALA A 181 3.77 -25.66 9.15
C ALA A 181 4.14 -25.13 7.76
N PRO A 182 4.97 -25.85 6.97
CA PRO A 182 5.27 -25.47 5.60
C PRO A 182 4.02 -25.32 4.73
N VAL A 183 4.11 -24.43 3.74
CA VAL A 183 3.08 -24.21 2.72
C VAL A 183 3.35 -25.15 1.54
N LEU A 184 2.32 -25.92 1.17
CA LEU A 184 2.32 -26.75 -0.02
C LEU A 184 2.08 -25.89 -1.25
N PHE A 185 2.95 -26.02 -2.24
CA PHE A 185 2.87 -25.31 -3.50
C PHE A 185 3.06 -26.27 -4.68
N LYS A 186 2.24 -26.13 -5.72
CA LYS A 186 2.40 -26.88 -6.97
C LYS A 186 1.95 -26.02 -8.14
N GLY A 187 2.88 -25.60 -8.98
CA GLY A 187 2.57 -24.79 -10.14
C GLY A 187 3.81 -24.17 -10.78
N ILE A 188 3.60 -23.07 -11.46
CA ILE A 188 4.62 -22.32 -12.19
C ILE A 188 5.40 -21.40 -11.23
N GLY A 189 6.70 -21.22 -11.48
CA GLY A 189 7.51 -20.23 -10.77
C GLY A 189 7.52 -18.90 -11.51
N HIS A 190 7.77 -17.81 -10.79
CA HIS A 190 7.97 -16.50 -11.41
C HIS A 190 9.17 -15.77 -10.84
N SER A 191 9.77 -14.89 -11.65
CA SER A 191 10.79 -13.94 -11.22
C SER A 191 10.20 -12.56 -11.02
N LEU A 192 10.92 -11.75 -10.25
CA LEU A 192 10.62 -10.34 -10.06
C LEU A 192 11.71 -9.49 -10.69
N ASN A 193 11.34 -8.38 -11.31
CA ASN A 193 12.30 -7.42 -11.81
C ASN A 193 13.00 -6.69 -10.64
N PRO A 194 14.33 -6.82 -10.48
CA PRO A 194 15.06 -6.19 -9.38
C PRO A 194 15.01 -4.65 -9.37
N ALA A 195 14.71 -4.03 -10.51
CA ALA A 195 14.57 -2.58 -10.62
C ALA A 195 13.24 -2.07 -10.04
N ASN A 196 12.25 -2.95 -9.86
CA ASN A 196 10.94 -2.58 -9.36
C ASN A 196 10.88 -2.68 -7.84
N SER A 197 10.83 -1.53 -7.16
CA SER A 197 10.74 -1.47 -5.69
C SER A 197 9.34 -1.70 -5.13
N LEU A 198 8.31 -1.83 -5.97
CA LEU A 198 6.91 -1.98 -5.56
C LEU A 198 6.48 -3.44 -5.44
N VAL A 199 7.30 -4.38 -5.95
CA VAL A 199 7.02 -5.82 -5.96
C VAL A 199 7.86 -6.52 -4.92
N LEU A 200 7.24 -7.43 -4.18
CA LEU A 200 7.86 -8.12 -3.06
C LEU A 200 7.56 -9.61 -3.13
N LYS A 201 8.58 -10.44 -2.83
CA LYS A 201 8.41 -11.89 -2.67
C LYS A 201 7.80 -12.14 -1.30
N VAL A 202 6.67 -12.83 -1.24
CA VAL A 202 6.05 -13.24 0.03
C VAL A 202 6.44 -14.67 0.38
N LEU A 203 6.44 -15.55 -0.62
CA LEU A 203 6.87 -16.94 -0.51
C LEU A 203 7.92 -17.22 -1.58
N SER A 204 9.11 -17.64 -1.15
CA SER A 204 10.24 -17.94 -2.02
C SER A 204 10.45 -19.45 -2.14
N ALA A 205 10.98 -19.88 -3.28
CA ALA A 205 11.44 -21.26 -3.42
C ALA A 205 12.78 -21.46 -2.70
N SER A 206 13.12 -22.71 -2.39
CA SER A 206 14.41 -23.00 -1.77
C SER A 206 15.58 -22.74 -2.74
N PRO A 207 16.81 -22.56 -2.23
CA PRO A 207 17.99 -22.36 -3.08
C PRO A 207 18.30 -23.55 -4.02
N SER A 208 17.74 -24.74 -3.79
CA SER A 208 17.90 -25.91 -4.66
C SER A 208 16.79 -26.08 -5.70
N ALA A 209 15.75 -25.23 -5.66
CA ALA A 209 14.63 -25.32 -6.60
C ALA A 209 15.01 -24.80 -7.99
N TYR A 210 14.37 -25.33 -9.01
CA TYR A 210 14.47 -24.84 -10.39
C TYR A 210 13.15 -25.02 -11.12
N SER A 211 12.89 -24.20 -12.14
CA SER A 211 11.70 -24.32 -12.97
C SER A 211 12.03 -25.11 -14.24
N ALA A 212 11.34 -26.22 -14.48
CA ALA A 212 11.54 -27.05 -15.67
C ALA A 212 10.34 -27.95 -15.94
N ASN A 213 10.24 -28.46 -17.17
CA ASN A 213 9.29 -29.51 -17.50
C ASN A 213 9.79 -30.89 -16.99
N PRO A 214 9.11 -31.53 -16.03
CA PRO A 214 9.56 -32.76 -15.38
C PRO A 214 9.56 -33.97 -16.34
N LYS A 215 8.84 -33.90 -17.45
CA LYS A 215 8.78 -34.99 -18.45
C LYS A 215 9.93 -34.92 -19.47
N SER A 216 10.63 -33.80 -19.53
CA SER A 216 11.67 -33.55 -20.53
C SER A 216 13.06 -33.62 -19.89
N LYS A 217 14.04 -34.13 -20.65
CA LYS A 217 15.43 -34.10 -20.19
C LYS A 217 15.97 -32.67 -20.32
N LEU A 218 16.43 -32.12 -19.21
CA LEU A 218 17.04 -30.81 -19.17
C LEU A 218 18.39 -30.83 -19.92
N SER A 219 18.47 -30.09 -21.02
CA SER A 219 19.68 -30.00 -21.86
C SER A 219 20.46 -28.70 -21.64
N THR A 220 19.75 -27.63 -21.27
CA THR A 220 20.28 -26.30 -20.93
C THR A 220 19.88 -25.95 -19.50
N PRO A 221 20.67 -25.10 -18.81
CA PRO A 221 20.26 -24.61 -17.50
C PRO A 221 18.89 -23.91 -17.60
N PRO A 222 18.02 -24.07 -16.59
CA PRO A 222 16.69 -23.47 -16.59
C PRO A 222 16.80 -21.95 -16.44
N SER A 223 15.83 -21.23 -17.02
CA SER A 223 15.68 -19.77 -16.93
C SER A 223 15.64 -19.30 -15.47
N LEU A 224 14.86 -20.01 -14.65
CA LEU A 224 14.61 -19.71 -13.26
C LEU A 224 15.22 -20.79 -12.36
N SER A 225 16.10 -20.37 -11.44
CA SER A 225 16.77 -21.27 -10.49
C SER A 225 17.09 -20.63 -9.14
N GLY A 226 17.11 -21.45 -8.10
CA GLY A 226 17.38 -21.09 -6.72
C GLY A 226 16.40 -20.09 -6.12
N SER A 227 16.89 -19.24 -5.22
CA SER A 227 16.10 -18.23 -4.50
C SER A 227 15.62 -17.07 -5.38
N SER A 228 16.03 -17.03 -6.66
CA SER A 228 15.47 -16.09 -7.63
C SER A 228 13.99 -16.37 -7.91
N ILE A 229 13.56 -17.63 -7.74
CA ILE A 229 12.18 -18.08 -7.91
C ILE A 229 11.31 -17.58 -6.75
N SER A 230 10.27 -16.83 -7.09
CA SER A 230 9.15 -16.57 -6.19
C SER A 230 7.99 -17.49 -6.53
N LEU A 231 7.33 -17.98 -5.49
CA LEU A 231 6.13 -18.81 -5.59
C LEU A 231 4.86 -17.95 -5.45
N VAL A 232 4.92 -16.97 -4.54
CA VAL A 232 3.88 -15.96 -4.31
C VAL A 232 4.53 -14.60 -4.14
N SER A 233 4.08 -13.63 -4.91
CA SER A 233 4.52 -12.24 -4.83
C SER A 233 3.34 -11.30 -4.65
N VAL A 234 3.64 -10.13 -4.10
CA VAL A 234 2.69 -9.03 -3.94
C VAL A 234 3.20 -7.78 -4.60
N VAL A 235 2.27 -6.96 -5.07
CA VAL A 235 2.52 -5.62 -5.59
C VAL A 235 1.72 -4.63 -4.77
N GLN A 236 2.36 -3.56 -4.34
CA GLN A 236 1.67 -2.39 -3.80
C GLN A 236 1.92 -1.21 -4.74
N ALA A 237 0.87 -0.81 -5.47
CA ALA A 237 0.94 0.29 -6.41
C ALA A 237 1.03 1.65 -5.70
N ARG A 238 1.38 2.70 -6.45
CA ARG A 238 1.57 4.07 -5.89
C ARG A 238 0.27 4.70 -5.39
N ASN A 239 -0.87 4.28 -5.94
CA ASN A 239 -2.22 4.61 -5.48
C ASN A 239 -2.66 3.73 -4.30
N ASN A 240 -1.77 2.89 -3.76
CA ASN A 240 -2.00 1.91 -2.71
C ASN A 240 -2.90 0.72 -3.07
N ALA A 241 -3.23 0.48 -4.35
CA ALA A 241 -3.86 -0.77 -4.76
C ALA A 241 -2.95 -1.98 -4.45
N ARG A 242 -3.56 -3.09 -4.01
CA ARG A 242 -2.82 -4.31 -3.63
C ARG A 242 -3.13 -5.43 -4.58
N ALA A 243 -2.08 -6.04 -5.13
CA ALA A 243 -2.20 -7.22 -5.99
C ALA A 243 -1.39 -8.39 -5.43
N VAL A 244 -1.95 -9.60 -5.52
CA VAL A 244 -1.24 -10.87 -5.25
C VAL A 244 -1.14 -11.67 -6.54
N PHE A 245 0.05 -12.19 -6.80
CA PHE A 245 0.33 -13.14 -7.86
C PHE A 245 0.83 -14.44 -7.25
N SER A 246 0.05 -15.51 -7.44
CA SER A 246 0.40 -16.87 -7.04
C SER A 246 0.62 -17.72 -8.29
N GLY A 247 1.73 -18.44 -8.36
CA GLY A 247 1.99 -19.41 -9.44
C GLY A 247 1.24 -20.75 -9.29
N SER A 248 0.37 -20.87 -8.29
CA SER A 248 -0.35 -22.13 -7.99
C SER A 248 -1.80 -21.84 -7.61
N LEU A 249 -2.75 -22.25 -8.44
CA LEU A 249 -4.19 -22.27 -8.12
C LEU A 249 -4.47 -23.22 -6.95
N ASP A 250 -3.83 -24.38 -6.94
CA ASP A 250 -3.96 -25.39 -5.87
C ASP A 250 -3.59 -24.86 -4.47
N LEU A 251 -2.86 -23.73 -4.39
CA LEU A 251 -2.46 -23.09 -3.14
C LEU A 251 -3.71 -22.73 -2.30
N PHE A 252 -4.79 -22.33 -2.98
CA PHE A 252 -6.06 -21.90 -2.41
C PHE A 252 -7.06 -23.06 -2.22
N SER A 253 -6.68 -24.28 -2.61
CA SER A 253 -7.59 -25.42 -2.66
C SER A 253 -7.89 -26.02 -1.28
N ASN A 254 -9.10 -26.57 -1.14
CA ASN A 254 -9.51 -27.32 0.05
C ASN A 254 -8.60 -28.53 0.30
N LYS A 255 -8.05 -29.11 -0.77
CA LYS A 255 -7.12 -30.24 -0.70
C LYS A 255 -5.86 -29.84 0.04
N PHE A 256 -5.20 -28.77 -0.37
CA PHE A 256 -3.97 -28.34 0.28
C PHE A 256 -4.22 -27.84 1.69
N PHE A 257 -5.33 -27.15 1.95
CA PHE A 257 -5.70 -26.68 3.30
C PHE A 257 -5.88 -27.81 4.33
N LYS A 258 -6.27 -29.01 3.90
CA LYS A 258 -6.50 -30.17 4.79
C LYS A 258 -5.35 -31.19 4.76
N SER A 259 -4.42 -31.05 3.81
CA SER A 259 -3.36 -32.04 3.62
C SER A 259 -2.33 -31.95 4.75
N PRO A 260 -1.87 -33.10 5.29
CA PRO A 260 -0.71 -33.11 6.16
C PRO A 260 0.55 -32.78 5.36
N VAL A 261 1.56 -32.19 6.00
CA VAL A 261 2.82 -31.83 5.36
C VAL A 261 4.00 -32.37 6.13
N GLN A 262 4.94 -32.96 5.40
CA GLN A 262 6.25 -33.35 5.89
C GLN A 262 7.26 -32.97 4.81
N LYS A 263 8.17 -32.07 5.15
CA LYS A 263 9.24 -31.61 4.26
C LYS A 263 10.33 -32.70 4.17
N ALA A 264 10.81 -32.97 2.97
CA ALA A 264 11.94 -33.87 2.76
C ALA A 264 13.15 -33.42 3.59
N GLY A 265 13.83 -34.37 4.24
CA GLY A 265 14.94 -34.09 5.15
C GLY A 265 14.55 -33.58 6.55
N SER A 266 13.26 -33.31 6.82
CA SER A 266 12.77 -32.94 8.15
C SER A 266 12.03 -34.10 8.84
N SER A 267 12.29 -34.27 10.14
CA SER A 267 11.55 -35.20 11.00
C SER A 267 10.17 -34.68 11.42
N ASN A 268 9.92 -33.37 11.24
CA ASN A 268 8.69 -32.75 11.69
C ASN A 268 7.55 -33.04 10.70
N LYS A 269 6.51 -33.70 11.22
CA LYS A 269 5.29 -33.98 10.47
C LYS A 269 4.15 -33.17 11.06
N TYR A 270 3.52 -32.37 10.22
CA TYR A 270 2.38 -31.55 10.60
C TYR A 270 1.10 -32.22 10.12
N THR A 271 0.08 -32.23 10.96
CA THR A 271 -1.24 -32.81 10.64
C THR A 271 -1.97 -32.00 9.56
N LYS A 272 -1.64 -30.70 9.46
CA LYS A 272 -2.24 -29.75 8.53
C LYS A 272 -1.16 -28.81 7.99
N SER A 273 -1.24 -28.47 6.71
CA SER A 273 -0.37 -27.51 6.05
C SER A 273 -0.60 -26.07 6.54
N GLY A 274 0.39 -25.20 6.32
CA GLY A 274 0.28 -23.76 6.60
C GLY A 274 -0.60 -22.99 5.61
N ASN A 275 -1.07 -23.62 4.52
CA ASN A 275 -1.73 -22.95 3.40
C ASN A 275 -2.95 -22.11 3.81
N GLN A 276 -3.82 -22.67 4.66
CA GLN A 276 -5.04 -21.95 5.06
C GLN A 276 -4.69 -20.67 5.82
N GLN A 277 -3.76 -20.73 6.77
CA GLN A 277 -3.32 -19.56 7.51
C GLN A 277 -2.65 -18.56 6.58
N PHE A 278 -1.70 -19.02 5.75
CA PHE A 278 -0.98 -18.19 4.78
C PHE A 278 -1.91 -17.40 3.86
N VAL A 279 -2.83 -18.08 3.17
CA VAL A 279 -3.76 -17.47 2.23
C VAL A 279 -4.76 -16.55 2.95
N THR A 280 -5.22 -16.93 4.15
CA THR A 280 -6.15 -16.10 4.92
C THR A 280 -5.48 -14.79 5.31
N GLU A 281 -4.28 -14.83 5.88
CA GLU A 281 -3.54 -13.64 6.29
C GLU A 281 -3.15 -12.77 5.08
N LEU A 282 -2.72 -13.37 3.98
CA LEU A 282 -2.43 -12.65 2.75
C LEU A 282 -3.67 -11.96 2.17
N SER A 283 -4.83 -12.62 2.18
CA SER A 283 -6.09 -12.01 1.71
C SER A 283 -6.56 -10.84 2.59
N LYS A 284 -6.32 -10.89 3.92
CA LYS A 284 -6.56 -9.74 4.81
C LYS A 284 -5.72 -8.54 4.39
N TRP A 285 -4.45 -8.79 4.05
CA TRP A 285 -3.58 -7.74 3.55
C TRP A 285 -4.08 -7.20 2.20
N VAL A 286 -4.40 -8.05 1.23
CA VAL A 286 -4.89 -7.59 -0.09
C VAL A 286 -6.12 -6.69 0.03
N PHE A 287 -7.15 -7.10 0.76
CA PHE A 287 -8.40 -6.35 0.85
C PHE A 287 -8.39 -5.25 1.93
N HIS A 288 -7.22 -4.74 2.28
CA HIS A 288 -7.02 -3.64 3.24
C HIS A 288 -7.61 -3.86 4.65
N GLU A 289 -7.77 -5.11 5.09
CA GLU A 289 -8.16 -5.39 6.48
C GLU A 289 -7.01 -5.16 7.48
N ARG A 290 -5.77 -5.08 6.98
CA ARG A 290 -4.56 -4.84 7.79
C ARG A 290 -3.59 -3.90 7.11
N GLY A 291 -2.81 -3.15 7.89
CA GLY A 291 -1.73 -2.31 7.36
C GLY A 291 -2.25 -1.16 6.52
N HIS A 292 -3.52 -0.78 6.69
CA HIS A 292 -4.14 0.31 5.97
C HIS A 292 -4.10 1.57 6.84
N LEU A 293 -3.21 2.51 6.47
CA LEU A 293 -2.98 3.75 7.22
C LEU A 293 -3.79 4.90 6.62
N LYS A 294 -4.30 5.77 7.49
CA LYS A 294 -4.93 7.05 7.15
C LYS A 294 -4.31 8.15 7.99
N ALA A 295 -3.94 9.24 7.35
CA ALA A 295 -3.51 10.46 8.03
C ALA A 295 -4.60 11.52 7.94
N VAL A 296 -4.90 12.16 9.07
CA VAL A 296 -5.93 13.20 9.21
C VAL A 296 -5.42 14.37 10.04
N ASN A 297 -6.17 15.48 10.02
CA ASN A 297 -5.95 16.63 10.89
C ASN A 297 -4.50 17.16 10.87
N VAL A 298 -3.92 17.31 9.68
CA VAL A 298 -2.62 17.98 9.50
C VAL A 298 -2.75 19.43 9.94
N ARG A 299 -1.98 19.83 10.96
CA ARG A 299 -1.97 21.18 11.51
C ARG A 299 -0.56 21.74 11.63
N HIS A 300 -0.41 23.03 11.43
CA HIS A 300 0.83 23.74 11.76
C HIS A 300 0.55 25.16 12.24
N HIS A 301 1.29 25.60 13.24
CA HIS A 301 1.16 26.96 13.80
C HIS A 301 2.49 27.43 14.38
N ARG A 302 2.59 28.71 14.74
CA ARG A 302 3.72 29.19 15.54
C ARG A 302 3.59 28.71 16.98
N ILE A 303 4.72 28.56 17.67
CA ILE A 303 4.68 28.22 19.10
C ILE A 303 3.99 29.35 19.88
N GLY A 304 2.94 29.01 20.63
CA GLY A 304 2.13 29.96 21.40
C GLY A 304 0.88 30.48 20.67
N GLU A 305 0.74 30.19 19.37
CA GLU A 305 -0.46 30.45 18.59
C GLU A 305 -1.25 29.14 18.39
N THR A 306 -2.54 29.22 18.05
CA THR A 306 -3.38 28.04 17.73
C THR A 306 -3.81 28.01 16.27
N ASP A 307 -3.90 29.18 15.64
CA ASP A 307 -4.33 29.31 14.25
C ASP A 307 -3.18 29.04 13.28
N GLU A 308 -3.52 28.50 12.11
CA GLU A 308 -2.53 28.27 11.05
C GLU A 308 -2.16 29.59 10.38
N PRO A 309 -0.89 30.02 10.42
CA PRO A 309 -0.47 31.24 9.75
C PRO A 309 -0.41 31.00 8.24
N ALA A 310 -0.80 32.02 7.47
CA ALA A 310 -0.66 31.99 6.01
C ALA A 310 0.82 32.10 5.56
N ILE A 311 1.69 32.69 6.39
CA ILE A 311 3.09 32.97 6.08
C ILE A 311 3.95 32.87 7.34
N TYR A 312 5.07 32.16 7.26
CA TYR A 312 6.11 32.18 8.30
C TYR A 312 7.20 33.19 7.99
N ARG A 313 7.91 33.65 9.01
CA ARG A 313 9.14 34.41 8.85
C ARG A 313 10.35 33.51 9.07
N ILE A 314 11.48 33.84 8.47
CA ILE A 314 12.76 33.21 8.80
C ILE A 314 12.98 33.23 10.31
N ASN A 315 13.57 32.15 10.84
CA ASN A 315 13.83 32.00 12.26
C ASN A 315 12.60 32.01 13.19
N ASP A 316 11.37 31.91 12.68
CA ASP A 316 10.19 31.66 13.53
C ASP A 316 10.25 30.22 14.09
N ASP A 317 9.79 30.05 15.33
CA ASP A 317 9.57 28.75 15.93
C ASP A 317 8.17 28.24 15.58
N LEU A 318 8.09 27.05 14.99
CA LEU A 318 6.84 26.42 14.56
C LEU A 318 6.64 25.06 15.20
N GLN A 319 5.38 24.64 15.24
CA GLN A 319 4.94 23.31 15.60
C GLN A 319 4.11 22.72 14.45
N TYR A 320 4.42 21.49 14.08
CA TYR A 320 3.69 20.70 13.09
C TYR A 320 3.08 19.48 13.80
N SER A 321 1.84 19.13 13.46
CA SER A 321 1.20 17.92 13.94
C SER A 321 0.36 17.21 12.88
N VAL A 322 0.23 15.90 13.00
CA VAL A 322 -0.60 15.04 12.15
C VAL A 322 -1.11 13.86 12.97
N GLU A 323 -2.36 13.47 12.74
CA GLU A 323 -2.93 12.27 13.35
C GLU A 323 -2.87 11.11 12.35
N ILE A 324 -2.36 9.96 12.77
CA ILE A 324 -2.25 8.76 11.93
C ILE A 324 -3.00 7.62 12.61
N TYR A 325 -3.87 6.98 11.85
CA TYR A 325 -4.68 5.84 12.26
C TYR A 325 -4.42 4.63 11.35
N GLU A 326 -4.54 3.44 11.92
CA GLU A 326 -4.52 2.17 11.21
C GLU A 326 -5.91 1.53 11.27
N TRP A 327 -6.34 0.93 10.17
CA TRP A 327 -7.53 0.11 10.13
C TRP A 327 -7.24 -1.30 10.62
N SER A 328 -7.94 -1.73 11.68
CA SER A 328 -7.79 -3.08 12.27
C SER A 328 -8.70 -4.15 11.65
N GLY A 329 -9.47 -3.79 10.61
CA GLY A 329 -10.48 -4.65 9.98
C GLY A 329 -11.91 -4.24 10.37
N SER A 330 -12.08 -3.69 11.57
CA SER A 330 -13.39 -3.25 12.09
C SER A 330 -13.45 -1.78 12.49
N SER A 331 -12.32 -1.19 12.91
CA SER A 331 -12.27 0.17 13.41
C SER A 331 -10.93 0.84 13.13
N TRP A 332 -10.94 2.17 13.10
CA TRP A 332 -9.73 2.98 13.06
C TRP A 332 -9.11 3.07 14.45
N GLU A 333 -7.90 2.55 14.58
CA GLU A 333 -7.13 2.56 15.82
C GLU A 333 -5.91 3.49 15.68
N PRO A 334 -5.48 4.15 16.76
CA PRO A 334 -4.29 4.98 16.72
C PRO A 334 -3.04 4.23 16.27
N TYR A 335 -2.35 4.73 15.24
CA TYR A 335 -1.08 4.17 14.82
C TYR A 335 0.05 4.67 15.72
N VAL A 336 0.87 3.76 16.23
CA VAL A 336 1.99 4.09 17.14
C VAL A 336 3.30 3.57 16.56
N ALA A 337 4.14 4.50 16.14
CA ALA A 337 5.45 4.23 15.56
C ALA A 337 6.45 5.31 15.98
N ASN A 338 7.75 4.97 15.98
CA ASN A 338 8.82 5.84 16.49
C ASN A 338 9.65 6.51 15.38
N ASP A 339 9.26 6.31 14.13
CA ASP A 339 10.09 6.52 12.94
C ASP A 339 9.42 7.42 11.90
N VAL A 340 8.28 8.04 12.24
CA VAL A 340 7.60 8.99 11.35
C VAL A 340 8.37 10.30 11.36
N GLN A 341 8.69 10.82 10.18
CA GLN A 341 9.52 12.02 10.02
C GLN A 341 8.77 13.11 9.26
N VAL A 342 8.96 14.35 9.69
CA VAL A 342 8.55 15.54 8.95
C VAL A 342 9.76 16.18 8.28
N GLN A 343 9.56 16.60 7.04
CA GLN A 343 10.52 17.34 6.23
C GLN A 343 10.02 18.76 6.01
N PHE A 344 10.90 19.74 6.21
CA PHE A 344 10.69 21.11 5.72
C PHE A 344 11.50 21.28 4.45
N TYR A 345 10.80 21.18 3.32
CA TYR A 345 11.39 20.91 2.00
C TYR A 345 11.23 22.11 1.07
N MET A 346 12.22 22.38 0.22
CA MET A 346 12.11 23.35 -0.89
C MET A 346 12.62 22.72 -2.19
N MET A 347 13.95 22.60 -2.33
CA MET A 347 14.62 21.79 -3.36
C MET A 347 15.30 20.56 -2.74
N SER A 348 15.62 20.66 -1.46
CA SER A 348 16.16 19.62 -0.59
C SER A 348 15.55 19.78 0.81
N PRO A 349 15.57 18.74 1.67
CA PRO A 349 15.10 18.87 3.03
C PRO A 349 16.07 19.75 3.84
N TYR A 350 15.63 20.95 4.23
CA TYR A 350 16.41 21.83 5.11
C TYR A 350 16.31 21.39 6.57
N VAL A 351 15.15 20.85 6.94
CA VAL A 351 14.91 20.23 8.24
C VAL A 351 14.33 18.84 7.99
N LEU A 352 14.95 17.82 8.57
CA LEU A 352 14.42 16.47 8.67
C LEU A 352 14.35 16.13 10.16
N LYS A 353 13.14 15.93 10.68
CA LYS A 353 12.95 15.68 12.11
C LYS A 353 11.98 14.54 12.35
N THR A 354 12.40 13.58 13.18
CA THR A 354 11.51 12.53 13.68
C THR A 354 10.48 13.14 14.63
N MET A 355 9.22 12.80 14.42
CA MET A 355 8.10 13.30 15.21
C MET A 355 7.95 12.50 16.51
N SER A 356 7.58 13.21 17.58
CA SER A 356 7.17 12.60 18.84
C SER A 356 5.70 12.16 18.74
N ASN A 357 5.36 11.02 19.32
CA ASN A 357 3.99 10.52 19.40
C ASN A 357 3.43 10.59 20.84
N ASP A 358 2.12 10.70 20.97
CA ASP A 358 1.40 10.71 22.26
C ASP A 358 0.75 9.36 22.60
N LYS A 359 1.08 8.30 21.84
CA LYS A 359 0.44 6.97 21.86
C LYS A 359 -1.07 6.96 21.59
N LYS A 360 -1.67 8.09 21.22
CA LYS A 360 -3.07 8.23 20.80
C LYS A 360 -3.20 8.57 19.31
N GLY A 361 -2.10 8.43 18.56
CA GLY A 361 -2.05 8.59 17.11
C GLY A 361 -1.66 10.01 16.69
N LEU A 362 -1.47 10.94 17.62
CA LEU A 362 -1.01 12.29 17.31
C LEU A 362 0.52 12.33 17.28
N TYR A 363 1.04 12.69 16.12
CA TYR A 363 2.45 12.96 15.89
C TYR A 363 2.69 14.45 15.86
N HIS A 364 3.74 14.91 16.52
CA HIS A 364 4.11 16.32 16.54
C HIS A 364 5.62 16.54 16.51
N ALA A 365 6.04 17.63 15.90
CA ALA A 365 7.42 18.09 15.92
C ALA A 365 7.47 19.62 15.95
N SER A 366 8.35 20.16 16.79
CA SER A 366 8.65 21.58 16.84
C SER A 366 10.05 21.84 16.32
N PHE A 367 10.21 22.82 15.44
CA PHE A 367 11.50 23.21 14.89
C PHE A 367 11.49 24.67 14.47
N LYS A 368 12.68 25.20 14.18
CA LYS A 368 12.86 26.59 13.76
C LYS A 368 12.92 26.68 12.24
N VAL A 369 12.27 27.68 11.67
CA VAL A 369 12.32 27.96 10.23
C VAL A 369 13.76 28.32 9.83
N PRO A 370 14.33 27.72 8.77
CA PRO A 370 15.67 28.04 8.29
C PRO A 370 15.85 29.52 7.93
N ASP A 371 17.11 29.98 7.91
CA ASP A 371 17.49 31.33 7.50
C ASP A 371 17.53 31.51 5.97
N VAL A 372 16.60 30.86 5.28
CA VAL A 372 16.41 30.96 3.83
C VAL A 372 14.93 31.21 3.59
N TYR A 373 14.62 32.27 2.86
CA TYR A 373 13.25 32.61 2.47
C TYR A 373 12.92 31.99 1.12
N GLY A 374 11.63 31.80 0.86
CA GLY A 374 11.15 31.11 -0.33
C GLY A 374 9.85 30.39 -0.05
N VAL A 375 9.50 29.44 -0.91
CA VAL A 375 8.29 28.64 -0.73
C VAL A 375 8.69 27.23 -0.31
N PHE A 376 8.37 26.90 0.94
CA PHE A 376 8.65 25.60 1.52
C PHE A 376 7.42 24.70 1.48
N GLN A 377 7.61 23.43 1.77
CA GLN A 377 6.58 22.43 1.93
C GLN A 377 6.85 21.64 3.21
N PHE A 378 5.83 21.50 4.06
CA PHE A 378 5.80 20.43 5.05
C PHE A 378 5.52 19.14 4.29
N LYS A 379 6.45 18.19 4.37
CA LYS A 379 6.36 16.92 3.67
C LYS A 379 6.49 15.78 4.67
N VAL A 380 5.54 14.86 4.66
CA VAL A 380 5.59 13.61 5.43
C VAL A 380 5.46 12.47 4.43
N GLU A 381 6.55 11.75 4.22
CA GLU A 381 6.58 10.53 3.40
C GLU A 381 6.83 9.35 4.32
N TYR A 382 5.81 8.48 4.41
CA TYR A 382 5.89 7.27 5.22
C TYR A 382 5.69 6.05 4.32
N GLN A 383 6.78 5.31 4.10
CA GLN A 383 6.81 4.09 3.29
C GLN A 383 7.42 2.98 4.13
N ARG A 384 6.57 2.05 4.59
CA ARG A 384 6.97 0.88 5.36
C ARG A 384 6.45 -0.38 4.70
N LEU A 385 7.23 -1.46 4.81
CA LEU A 385 6.90 -2.76 4.23
C LEU A 385 5.54 -3.23 4.73
N GLY A 386 4.59 -3.41 3.79
CA GLY A 386 3.24 -3.88 4.06
C GLY A 386 2.23 -2.82 4.48
N TYR A 387 2.66 -1.60 4.82
CA TYR A 387 1.76 -0.52 5.16
C TYR A 387 1.40 0.33 3.93
N THR A 388 0.20 0.90 3.91
CA THR A 388 -0.18 1.95 2.96
C THR A 388 0.84 3.08 2.97
N SER A 389 1.25 3.54 1.79
CA SER A 389 2.15 4.67 1.66
C SER A 389 1.40 5.98 1.95
N LEU A 390 1.96 6.79 2.84
CA LEU A 390 1.44 8.12 3.16
C LEU A 390 2.36 9.16 2.50
N SER A 391 1.76 10.04 1.69
CA SER A 391 2.45 11.19 1.09
C SER A 391 1.60 12.43 1.37
N LEU A 392 2.03 13.22 2.36
CA LEU A 392 1.40 14.48 2.74
C LEU A 392 2.33 15.61 2.34
N ALA A 393 1.80 16.62 1.65
CA ALA A 393 2.53 17.81 1.29
C ALA A 393 1.65 19.04 1.50
N LYS A 394 2.14 20.01 2.29
CA LYS A 394 1.47 21.30 2.50
C LYS A 394 2.44 22.44 2.28
N GLN A 395 2.15 23.27 1.28
CA GLN A 395 3.01 24.38 0.86
C GLN A 395 2.82 25.59 1.77
N ILE A 396 3.92 26.24 2.14
CA ILE A 396 3.91 27.44 2.96
C ILE A 396 5.03 28.42 2.56
N PRO A 397 4.71 29.71 2.34
CA PRO A 397 5.73 30.72 2.08
C PRO A 397 6.44 31.12 3.38
N VAL A 398 7.76 31.31 3.26
CA VAL A 398 8.63 31.86 4.28
C VAL A 398 9.17 33.19 3.78
N ARG A 399 8.92 34.27 4.52
CA ARG A 399 9.38 35.62 4.19
C ARG A 399 10.60 36.04 5.03
N PRO A 400 11.43 36.97 4.52
CA PRO A 400 12.43 37.62 5.34
C PRO A 400 11.79 38.57 6.38
N PHE A 401 12.63 39.12 7.26
CA PHE A 401 12.24 40.21 8.16
C PHE A 401 11.70 41.42 7.38
N ARG A 402 10.60 41.99 7.86
CA ARG A 402 10.14 43.31 7.39
C ARG A 402 11.04 44.41 7.95
N HIS A 403 11.03 45.58 7.32
CA HIS A 403 11.82 46.73 7.75
C HIS A 403 11.56 47.16 9.21
N ASN A 404 10.41 46.80 9.80
CA ASN A 404 10.02 47.14 11.17
C ASN A 404 10.30 46.01 12.19
N GLU A 405 10.82 44.87 11.73
CA GLU A 405 11.10 43.70 12.57
C GLU A 405 12.58 43.53 12.90
N TYR A 406 13.45 44.32 12.28
CA TYR A 406 14.86 44.40 12.67
C TYR A 406 15.01 45.01 14.05
N GLU A 407 16.00 44.52 14.79
CA GLU A 407 16.38 45.08 16.09
C GLU A 407 16.75 46.56 15.94
N ARG A 408 16.24 47.38 16.87
CA ARG A 408 16.48 48.82 16.91
C ARG A 408 17.19 49.17 18.21
N PHE A 409 17.93 50.28 18.19
CA PHE A 409 18.69 50.76 19.35
C PHE A 409 19.76 49.76 19.81
N ILE A 410 20.50 49.20 18.85
CA ILE A 410 21.57 48.24 19.14
C ILE A 410 22.69 48.93 19.94
N PRO A 411 23.18 48.34 21.05
CA PRO A 411 24.20 48.95 21.89
C PRO A 411 25.50 49.29 21.16
N THR A 412 25.86 48.47 20.16
CA THR A 412 27.04 48.66 19.31
C THR A 412 26.94 49.91 18.43
N ALA A 413 25.73 50.41 18.16
CA ALA A 413 25.51 51.62 17.36
C ALA A 413 25.34 52.90 18.19
N PHE A 414 25.45 52.84 19.52
CA PHE A 414 25.34 54.01 20.38
C PHE A 414 26.30 55.16 20.02
N PRO A 415 27.57 54.92 19.59
CA PRO A 415 28.43 55.99 19.11
C PRO A 415 27.83 56.77 17.93
N TYR A 416 27.16 56.11 16.98
CA TYR A 416 26.54 56.76 15.83
C TYR A 416 25.28 57.55 16.20
N TYR A 417 24.47 57.00 17.11
CA TYR A 417 23.30 57.71 17.64
C TYR A 417 23.75 58.97 18.40
N GLY A 418 24.75 58.85 19.26
CA GLY A 418 25.33 59.97 20.00
C GLY A 418 25.95 61.03 19.09
N ALA A 419 26.70 60.63 18.06
CA ALA A 419 27.28 61.55 17.08
C ALA A 419 26.19 62.36 16.35
N SER A 420 25.10 61.71 15.92
CA SER A 420 23.99 62.37 15.24
C SER A 420 23.34 63.45 16.10
N PHE A 421 23.02 63.12 17.36
CA PHE A 421 22.45 64.09 18.30
C PHE A 421 23.44 65.20 18.68
N SER A 422 24.73 64.87 18.80
CA SER A 422 25.80 65.85 19.06
C SER A 422 25.92 66.86 17.92
N THR A 423 25.88 66.41 16.65
CA THR A 423 25.90 67.31 15.49
C THR A 423 24.67 68.21 15.44
N MET A 424 23.47 67.68 15.74
CA MET A 424 22.25 68.49 15.83
C MET A 424 22.35 69.57 16.92
N ALA A 425 22.83 69.22 18.11
CA ALA A 425 23.05 70.17 19.20
C ALA A 425 24.11 71.22 18.83
N GLY A 426 25.21 70.78 18.22
CA GLY A 426 26.27 71.67 17.73
C GLY A 426 25.78 72.66 16.68
N PHE A 427 24.97 72.21 15.72
CA PHE A 427 24.39 73.08 14.70
C PHE A 427 23.42 74.12 15.30
N LEU A 428 22.61 73.72 16.29
CA LEU A 428 21.75 74.66 17.01
C LEU A 428 22.57 75.72 17.74
N ILE A 429 23.58 75.32 18.52
CA ILE A 429 24.47 76.24 19.23
C ILE A 429 25.18 77.17 18.24
N PHE A 430 25.73 76.62 17.16
CA PHE A 430 26.37 77.39 16.11
C PHE A 430 25.41 78.42 15.49
N SER A 431 24.18 78.02 15.16
CA SER A 431 23.18 78.93 14.59
C SER A 431 22.84 80.07 15.54
N PHE A 432 22.66 79.79 16.83
CA PHE A 432 22.44 80.83 17.85
C PHE A 432 23.62 81.79 17.96
N VAL A 433 24.84 81.27 18.07
CA VAL A 433 26.04 82.09 18.21
C VAL A 433 26.26 82.93 16.94
N TYR A 434 26.12 82.33 15.76
CA TYR A 434 26.35 83.00 14.48
C TYR A 434 25.34 84.12 14.20
N LEU A 435 24.06 83.91 14.53
CA LEU A 435 23.01 84.93 14.31
C LEU A 435 23.07 86.09 15.31
N TYR A 436 23.49 85.83 16.55
CA TYR A 436 23.51 86.84 17.62
C TYR A 436 24.92 87.33 17.97
N SER A 437 25.95 86.94 17.23
CA SER A 437 27.27 87.55 17.36
C SER A 437 27.27 88.94 16.73
N LYS A 438 27.74 89.94 17.49
CA LYS A 438 27.88 91.32 17.05
C LYS A 438 29.01 91.53 16.06
#